data_AF-A0A9E4Y0Z7-F1
#
_entry.id   AF-A0A9E4Y0Z7-F1
#
_cell.length_a   1.000
_cell.length_b   1.000
_cell.length_c   1.000
_cell.angle_alpha   90.00
_cell.angle_beta   90.00
_cell.angle_gamma   90.00
#
_symmetry.space_group_name_H-M   'P 1'
#
loop_
_entity.id
_entity.type
_entity.pdbx_description
1 polymer ?
#
loop_
_entity_poly.entity_id
_entity_poly.type
_entity_poly.pdbx_seq_one_letter_code
_entity_poly.pdbx_strand_id
1 'polypeptide(L)'
;MPAKTGAQYIDGLSQRPREVWIRGERVEDVTTHPALRNGVRSVAALYDLQHQPGLREEMTYASPSSGEPVGLSFLLPKTHDDLDRRRNMMTRWAWTGCGMMARTPDFLNVAVTAWAGAAEYFGRNRPEFEKNVLSYYEFIRENDVTLTHTLVNLQRSRIPGVVDNLDDQVALTVMRETDAGIVVRGSRILATLGPISDELVVYPTRTHLLGEDAWRQAFAFAIPCDTPGLKFLCRESFDVGRSHFDHPLGSRFEEMDAVVFFDDVLVPWERVFLLSDVDMCNNHGTATQMNSHTGHQVTTRCVVKAEFILGLASLMVEALGSGQIDHVQERVGELAAYLELLKACLRASEADAEPNQWGVMCPAQAPLTAGRNLFPRMIYPRMAEIIQLLGASSLMALPAEADFESPLGPEIDKYLATDDATARQRAKLFHLAWDVACSSFGGRQVLYERFFGGDPVRNAILLYNNYNKDPAMQRVREFLDRPD
;
A
#
# COMPACT_ATOMS: atom_id res chain seq x y z
N MET A 1 -16.93 -10.32 -18.55
CA MET A 1 -16.38 -9.01 -18.13
C MET A 1 -15.02 -9.23 -17.51
N PRO A 2 -13.98 -8.54 -17.99
CA PRO A 2 -12.63 -8.51 -17.42
C PRO A 2 -12.57 -8.05 -15.97
N ALA A 3 -13.32 -6.99 -15.60
CA ALA A 3 -13.47 -6.58 -14.21
C ALA A 3 -14.03 -7.73 -13.37
N LYS A 4 -13.24 -8.21 -12.41
CA LYS A 4 -13.51 -9.41 -11.63
C LYS A 4 -14.54 -9.12 -10.54
N THR A 5 -15.33 -10.12 -10.17
CA THR A 5 -16.20 -10.10 -8.98
C THR A 5 -15.48 -10.68 -7.78
N GLY A 6 -15.94 -10.39 -6.56
CA GLY A 6 -15.37 -10.96 -5.34
C GLY A 6 -15.41 -12.49 -5.34
N ALA A 7 -16.48 -13.09 -5.84
CA ALA A 7 -16.61 -14.54 -5.99
C ALA A 7 -15.55 -15.12 -6.94
N GLN A 8 -15.34 -14.51 -8.11
CA GLN A 8 -14.32 -14.96 -9.06
C GLN A 8 -12.89 -14.85 -8.49
N TYR A 9 -12.63 -13.83 -7.65
CA TYR A 9 -11.35 -13.71 -6.95
C TYR A 9 -11.15 -14.85 -5.94
N ILE A 10 -12.15 -15.13 -5.11
CA ILE A 10 -12.09 -16.24 -4.14
C ILE A 10 -11.92 -17.59 -4.85
N ASP A 11 -12.70 -17.84 -5.89
CA ASP A 11 -12.63 -19.08 -6.67
C ASP A 11 -11.25 -19.24 -7.32
N GLY A 12 -10.69 -18.17 -7.89
CA GLY A 12 -9.36 -18.16 -8.49
C GLY A 12 -8.26 -18.47 -7.48
N LEU A 13 -8.36 -17.95 -6.26
CA LEU A 13 -7.43 -18.27 -5.18
C LEU A 13 -7.50 -19.74 -4.76
N SER A 14 -8.72 -20.27 -4.58
CA SER A 14 -8.95 -21.65 -4.13
C SER A 14 -8.48 -22.69 -5.18
N GLN A 15 -8.64 -22.38 -6.47
CA GLN A 15 -8.24 -23.27 -7.57
C GLN A 15 -6.72 -23.31 -7.83
N ARG A 16 -5.96 -22.37 -7.26
CA ARG A 16 -4.51 -22.22 -7.47
C ARG A 16 -3.78 -22.26 -6.13
N PRO A 17 -3.61 -23.46 -5.55
CA PRO A 17 -3.01 -23.59 -4.23
C PRO A 17 -1.54 -23.15 -4.28
N ARG A 18 -1.19 -22.19 -3.42
CA ARG A 18 0.18 -21.71 -3.22
C ARG A 18 0.76 -22.27 -1.93
N GLU A 19 2.09 -22.32 -1.84
CA GLU A 19 2.75 -22.81 -0.63
C GLU A 19 2.86 -21.71 0.42
N VAL A 20 1.95 -21.71 1.39
CA VAL A 20 1.90 -20.73 2.49
C VAL A 20 2.08 -21.45 3.83
N TRP A 21 2.88 -20.86 4.71
CA TRP A 21 3.18 -21.38 6.04
C TRP A 21 2.82 -20.37 7.13
N ILE A 22 2.12 -20.83 8.17
CA ILE A 22 1.72 -20.04 9.33
C ILE A 22 1.95 -20.88 10.59
N ARG A 23 2.73 -20.34 11.56
CA ARG A 23 3.02 -21.02 12.85
C ARG A 23 3.52 -22.47 12.72
N GLY A 24 4.33 -22.74 11.71
CA GLY A 24 4.92 -24.07 11.47
C GLY A 24 4.03 -25.04 10.68
N GLU A 25 2.82 -24.62 10.30
CA GLU A 25 1.89 -25.44 9.53
C GLU A 25 1.71 -24.88 8.12
N ARG A 26 1.53 -25.77 7.15
CA ARG A 26 1.19 -25.40 5.78
C ARG A 26 -0.31 -25.11 5.71
N VAL A 27 -0.68 -23.99 5.11
CA VAL A 27 -2.07 -23.63 4.85
C VAL A 27 -2.58 -24.41 3.64
N GLU A 28 -3.68 -25.14 3.82
CA GLU A 28 -4.33 -25.90 2.75
C GLU A 28 -5.09 -24.99 1.78
N ASP A 29 -5.90 -24.06 2.32
CA ASP A 29 -6.69 -23.11 1.54
C ASP A 29 -6.65 -21.71 2.20
N VAL A 30 -6.08 -20.75 1.49
CA VAL A 30 -5.94 -19.37 1.94
C VAL A 30 -7.28 -18.63 2.05
N THR A 31 -8.31 -19.12 1.36
CA THR A 31 -9.65 -18.50 1.35
C THR A 31 -10.49 -18.87 2.57
N THR A 32 -10.19 -19.99 3.22
CA THR A 32 -10.93 -20.49 4.38
C THR A 32 -10.12 -20.44 5.67
N HIS A 33 -8.77 -20.38 5.59
CA HIS A 33 -7.91 -20.33 6.76
C HIS A 33 -8.24 -19.12 7.68
N PRO A 34 -8.43 -19.31 9.01
CA PRO A 34 -8.88 -18.26 9.92
C PRO A 34 -8.06 -16.97 9.88
N ALA A 35 -6.74 -17.08 9.74
CA ALA A 35 -5.81 -15.94 9.68
C ALA A 35 -5.88 -15.11 8.37
N LEU A 36 -6.54 -15.61 7.33
CA LEU A 36 -6.48 -15.03 5.97
C LEU A 36 -7.87 -14.75 5.38
N ARG A 37 -8.88 -15.56 5.72
CA ARG A 37 -10.23 -15.51 5.11
C ARG A 37 -10.88 -14.14 5.14
N ASN A 38 -10.66 -13.36 6.20
CA ASN A 38 -11.26 -12.03 6.31
C ASN A 38 -10.52 -10.99 5.47
N GLY A 39 -9.19 -11.10 5.36
CA GLY A 39 -8.42 -10.33 4.39
C GLY A 39 -8.84 -10.64 2.94
N VAL A 40 -9.06 -11.92 2.62
CA VAL A 40 -9.61 -12.35 1.32
C VAL A 40 -10.97 -11.71 1.06
N ARG A 41 -11.90 -11.77 2.04
CA ARG A 41 -13.22 -11.13 1.92
C ARG A 41 -13.13 -9.62 1.72
N SER A 42 -12.19 -8.96 2.38
CA SER A 42 -11.98 -7.51 2.22
C SER A 42 -11.49 -7.15 0.83
N VAL A 43 -10.59 -7.94 0.24
CA VAL A 43 -10.17 -7.75 -1.17
C VAL A 43 -11.33 -8.08 -2.12
N ALA A 44 -12.06 -9.17 -1.88
CA ALA A 44 -13.24 -9.55 -2.66
C ALA A 44 -14.29 -8.43 -2.71
N ALA A 45 -14.53 -7.75 -1.59
CA ALA A 45 -15.46 -6.61 -1.54
C ALA A 45 -15.05 -5.44 -2.44
N LEU A 46 -13.74 -5.21 -2.65
CA LEU A 46 -13.25 -4.17 -3.57
C LEU A 46 -13.60 -4.51 -5.03
N TYR A 47 -13.52 -5.79 -5.39
CA TYR A 47 -13.93 -6.27 -6.70
C TYR A 47 -15.45 -6.12 -6.90
N ASP A 48 -16.25 -6.46 -5.90
CA ASP A 48 -17.72 -6.30 -5.96
C ASP A 48 -18.14 -4.83 -6.13
N LEU A 49 -17.39 -3.87 -5.58
CA LEU A 49 -17.66 -2.43 -5.80
C LEU A 49 -17.61 -2.02 -7.27
N GLN A 50 -16.82 -2.70 -8.10
CA GLN A 50 -16.76 -2.43 -9.54
C GLN A 50 -18.08 -2.79 -10.25
N HIS A 51 -18.89 -3.65 -9.64
CA HIS A 51 -20.19 -4.11 -10.17
C HIS A 51 -21.37 -3.43 -9.48
N GLN A 52 -21.14 -2.63 -8.43
CA GLN A 52 -22.21 -2.00 -7.69
C GLN A 52 -22.98 -1.01 -8.59
N PRO A 53 -24.33 -1.15 -8.69
CA PRO A 53 -25.15 -0.19 -9.42
C PRO A 53 -24.93 1.24 -8.90
N GLY A 54 -24.69 2.18 -9.81
CA GLY A 54 -24.40 3.57 -9.49
C GLY A 54 -22.92 3.90 -9.25
N LEU A 55 -22.04 2.91 -9.05
CA LEU A 55 -20.58 3.13 -8.95
C LEU A 55 -19.81 2.61 -10.16
N ARG A 56 -20.38 1.71 -10.96
CA ARG A 56 -19.66 1.04 -12.07
C ARG A 56 -18.92 2.00 -13.01
N GLU A 57 -19.50 3.15 -13.36
CA GLU A 57 -18.86 4.16 -14.22
C GLU A 57 -17.71 4.92 -13.53
N GLU A 58 -17.75 5.05 -12.20
CA GLU A 58 -16.66 5.58 -11.38
C GLU A 58 -15.55 4.55 -11.13
N MET A 59 -15.86 3.26 -11.24
CA MET A 59 -14.93 2.16 -10.89
C MET A 59 -14.29 1.49 -12.10
N THR A 60 -14.85 1.66 -13.30
CA THR A 60 -14.39 0.96 -14.52
C THR A 60 -14.31 1.90 -15.73
N TYR A 61 -13.64 1.44 -16.79
CA TYR A 61 -13.67 2.06 -18.11
C TYR A 61 -13.68 0.97 -19.20
N ALA A 62 -14.02 1.33 -20.44
CA ALA A 62 -13.99 0.38 -21.55
C ALA A 62 -12.55 -0.01 -21.90
N SER A 63 -12.27 -1.31 -21.92
CA SER A 63 -10.97 -1.84 -22.32
C SER A 63 -10.61 -1.39 -23.75
N PRO A 64 -9.38 -0.91 -23.98
CA PRO A 64 -8.90 -0.62 -25.33
C PRO A 64 -8.81 -1.85 -26.24
N SER A 65 -8.67 -3.07 -25.69
CA SER A 65 -8.51 -4.29 -26.51
C SER A 65 -9.79 -5.10 -26.65
N SER A 66 -10.62 -5.19 -25.61
CA SER A 66 -11.86 -5.99 -25.64
C SER A 66 -13.14 -5.16 -25.73
N GLY A 67 -13.10 -3.86 -25.43
CA GLY A 67 -14.28 -3.00 -25.28
C GLY A 67 -15.10 -3.27 -24.00
N GLU A 68 -14.82 -4.36 -23.30
CA GLU A 68 -15.47 -4.74 -22.06
C GLU A 68 -14.94 -3.90 -20.87
N PRO A 69 -15.72 -3.74 -19.78
CA PRO A 69 -15.27 -3.00 -18.62
C PRO A 69 -14.06 -3.62 -17.90
N VAL A 70 -13.07 -2.78 -17.62
CA VAL A 70 -11.86 -3.07 -16.83
C VAL A 70 -11.71 -2.04 -15.69
N GLY A 71 -11.03 -2.40 -14.61
CA GLY A 71 -10.87 -1.53 -13.44
C GLY A 71 -10.16 -0.22 -13.76
N LEU A 72 -10.67 0.91 -13.23
CA LEU A 72 -10.16 2.25 -13.54
C LEU A 72 -8.71 2.50 -13.10
N SER A 73 -8.21 1.73 -12.13
CA SER A 73 -6.80 1.81 -11.70
C SER A 73 -5.81 1.41 -12.79
N PHE A 74 -6.25 0.69 -13.84
CA PHE A 74 -5.46 0.38 -15.03
C PHE A 74 -5.48 1.48 -16.11
N LEU A 75 -6.28 2.54 -15.94
CA LEU A 75 -6.34 3.63 -16.92
C LEU A 75 -4.97 4.31 -17.05
N LEU A 76 -4.41 4.29 -18.27
CA LEU A 76 -3.18 5.01 -18.61
C LEU A 76 -3.49 6.50 -18.80
N PRO A 77 -3.08 7.40 -17.89
CA PRO A 77 -3.53 8.78 -17.92
C PRO A 77 -2.92 9.54 -19.10
N LYS A 78 -3.74 10.31 -19.82
CA LYS A 78 -3.34 11.23 -20.89
C LYS A 78 -3.74 12.67 -20.60
N THR A 79 -4.65 12.88 -19.66
CA THR A 79 -5.20 14.18 -19.27
C THR A 79 -5.24 14.33 -17.74
N HIS A 80 -5.45 15.56 -17.25
CA HIS A 80 -5.70 15.79 -15.82
C HIS A 80 -7.00 15.11 -15.36
N ASP A 81 -8.02 15.07 -16.22
CA ASP A 81 -9.28 14.39 -15.93
C ASP A 81 -9.08 12.88 -15.68
N ASP A 82 -8.19 12.23 -16.42
CA ASP A 82 -7.86 10.82 -16.17
C ASP A 82 -7.25 10.60 -14.77
N LEU A 83 -6.45 11.56 -14.28
CA LEU A 83 -5.90 11.52 -12.93
C LEU A 83 -7.00 11.73 -11.88
N ASP A 84 -7.89 12.70 -12.09
CA ASP A 84 -9.03 12.97 -11.20
C ASP A 84 -9.97 11.75 -11.10
N ARG A 85 -10.29 11.13 -12.25
CA ARG A 85 -11.09 9.90 -12.33
C ARG A 85 -10.44 8.77 -11.56
N ARG A 86 -9.14 8.54 -11.78
CA ARG A 86 -8.37 7.54 -11.01
C ARG A 86 -8.34 7.83 -9.51
N ARG A 87 -8.12 9.08 -9.10
CA ARG A 87 -8.16 9.48 -7.68
C ARG A 87 -9.50 9.14 -7.06
N ASN A 88 -10.61 9.49 -7.73
CA ASN A 88 -11.96 9.20 -7.21
C ASN A 88 -12.17 7.71 -6.97
N MET A 89 -11.80 6.85 -7.92
CA MET A 89 -11.87 5.40 -7.75
C MET A 89 -11.01 4.90 -6.59
N MET A 90 -9.76 5.36 -6.49
CA MET A 90 -8.87 5.01 -5.36
C MET A 90 -9.43 5.48 -4.02
N THR A 91 -10.06 6.65 -3.96
CA THR A 91 -10.76 7.15 -2.77
C THR A 91 -11.91 6.22 -2.36
N ARG A 92 -12.71 5.71 -3.31
CA ARG A 92 -13.80 4.76 -3.04
C ARG A 92 -13.26 3.47 -2.40
N TRP A 93 -12.24 2.86 -3.01
CA TRP A 93 -11.60 1.66 -2.46
C TRP A 93 -10.95 1.90 -1.11
N ALA A 94 -10.25 3.02 -0.93
CA ALA A 94 -9.62 3.35 0.34
C ALA A 94 -10.67 3.47 1.47
N TRP A 95 -11.84 4.06 1.21
CA TRP A 95 -12.90 4.19 2.23
C TRP A 95 -13.49 2.86 2.68
N THR A 96 -13.49 1.82 1.83
CA THR A 96 -13.94 0.47 2.21
C THR A 96 -13.17 -0.10 3.41
N GLY A 97 -11.87 0.18 3.47
CA GLY A 97 -10.99 -0.22 4.57
C GLY A 97 -10.56 0.94 5.47
N CYS A 98 -11.23 2.10 5.41
CA CYS A 98 -10.88 3.31 6.18
C CYS A 98 -9.41 3.77 5.99
N GLY A 99 -8.84 3.54 4.81
CA GLY A 99 -7.42 3.78 4.49
C GLY A 99 -6.43 2.84 5.18
N MET A 100 -6.91 1.81 5.89
CA MET A 100 -6.09 0.85 6.63
C MET A 100 -5.52 -0.27 5.74
N MET A 101 -6.16 -0.55 4.61
CA MET A 101 -5.61 -1.43 3.58
C MET A 101 -4.74 -0.60 2.63
N ALA A 102 -3.48 -0.97 2.50
CA ALA A 102 -2.46 -0.17 1.81
C ALA A 102 -1.87 -0.85 0.57
N ARG A 103 -2.21 -2.12 0.37
CA ARG A 103 -1.83 -2.97 -0.75
C ARG A 103 -3.04 -3.48 -1.51
N THR A 104 -4.14 -2.73 -1.47
CA THR A 104 -5.28 -2.94 -2.36
C THR A 104 -4.80 -2.99 -3.82
N PRO A 105 -5.49 -3.73 -4.72
CA PRO A 105 -4.97 -4.03 -6.06
C PRO A 105 -4.54 -2.79 -6.87
N ASP A 106 -5.21 -1.66 -6.66
CA ASP A 106 -4.96 -0.40 -7.34
C ASP A 106 -3.52 0.11 -7.13
N PHE A 107 -2.86 -0.22 -6.01
CA PHE A 107 -1.48 0.19 -5.75
C PHE A 107 -0.49 -0.32 -6.81
N LEU A 108 -0.57 -1.60 -7.20
CA LEU A 108 0.32 -2.17 -8.22
C LEU A 108 -0.25 -2.05 -9.63
N ASN A 109 -1.57 -1.95 -9.79
CA ASN A 109 -2.17 -1.65 -11.09
C ASN A 109 -1.60 -0.34 -11.64
N VAL A 110 -1.51 0.71 -10.81
CA VAL A 110 -0.95 1.99 -11.25
C VAL A 110 0.56 1.93 -11.52
N ALA A 111 1.27 1.04 -10.82
CA ALA A 111 2.70 0.86 -11.00
C ALA A 111 3.00 0.23 -12.36
N VAL A 112 2.35 -0.89 -12.67
CA VAL A 112 2.53 -1.59 -13.95
C VAL A 112 1.93 -0.79 -15.12
N THR A 113 0.86 -0.01 -14.88
CA THR A 113 0.34 0.93 -15.89
C THR A 113 1.40 1.98 -16.27
N ALA A 114 2.16 2.50 -15.30
CA ALA A 114 3.26 3.43 -15.59
C ALA A 114 4.39 2.75 -16.38
N TRP A 115 4.68 1.47 -16.11
CA TRP A 115 5.63 0.70 -16.90
C TRP A 115 5.17 0.53 -18.35
N ALA A 116 3.90 0.16 -18.56
CA ALA A 116 3.33 0.02 -19.90
C ALA A 116 3.35 1.35 -20.68
N GLY A 117 3.04 2.46 -20.01
CA GLY A 117 3.15 3.79 -20.58
C GLY A 117 4.57 4.22 -20.97
N ALA A 118 5.58 3.53 -20.44
CA ALA A 118 7.00 3.78 -20.67
C ALA A 118 7.73 2.51 -21.18
N ALA A 119 7.02 1.63 -21.92
CA ALA A 119 7.52 0.30 -22.25
C ALA A 119 8.83 0.31 -23.06
N GLU A 120 9.07 1.33 -23.89
CA GLU A 120 10.32 1.53 -24.63
C GLU A 120 11.54 1.61 -23.69
N TYR A 121 11.37 2.10 -22.45
CA TYR A 121 12.44 2.05 -21.45
C TYR A 121 12.97 0.63 -21.24
N PHE A 122 12.08 -0.36 -21.17
CA PHE A 122 12.45 -1.76 -20.97
C PHE A 122 13.05 -2.37 -22.24
N GLY A 123 12.58 -1.95 -23.42
CA GLY A 123 13.14 -2.33 -24.72
C GLY A 123 14.60 -1.93 -24.92
N ARG A 124 15.08 -0.89 -24.22
CA ARG A 124 16.49 -0.47 -24.21
C ARG A 124 17.41 -1.47 -23.50
N ASN A 125 16.88 -2.30 -22.60
CA ASN A 125 17.64 -3.36 -21.95
C ASN A 125 17.77 -4.58 -22.87
N ARG A 126 16.63 -5.13 -23.30
CA ARG A 126 16.52 -6.12 -24.37
C ARG A 126 15.25 -5.83 -25.19
N PRO A 127 15.27 -5.91 -26.54
CA PRO A 127 14.13 -5.51 -27.37
C PRO A 127 12.82 -6.22 -27.03
N GLU A 128 12.86 -7.48 -26.64
CA GLU A 128 11.70 -8.28 -26.27
C GLU A 128 11.01 -7.80 -24.98
N PHE A 129 11.72 -7.10 -24.08
CA PHE A 129 11.18 -6.69 -22.79
C PHE A 129 10.12 -5.60 -22.90
N GLU A 130 10.16 -4.77 -23.94
CA GLU A 130 9.06 -3.84 -24.24
C GLU A 130 7.75 -4.61 -24.47
N LYS A 131 7.79 -5.65 -25.31
CA LYS A 131 6.64 -6.50 -25.58
C LYS A 131 6.17 -7.23 -24.33
N ASN A 132 7.09 -7.70 -23.50
CA ASN A 132 6.76 -8.41 -22.26
C ASN A 132 5.97 -7.52 -21.30
N VAL A 133 6.43 -6.28 -21.07
CA VAL A 133 5.73 -5.32 -20.20
C VAL A 133 4.33 -4.99 -20.74
N LEU A 134 4.20 -4.74 -22.03
CA LEU A 134 2.89 -4.45 -22.66
C LEU A 134 1.93 -5.64 -22.56
N SER A 135 2.43 -6.84 -22.85
CA SER A 135 1.64 -8.08 -22.80
C SER A 135 1.21 -8.39 -21.36
N TYR A 136 2.10 -8.17 -20.38
CA TYR A 136 1.78 -8.36 -18.97
C TYR A 136 0.76 -7.35 -18.48
N TYR A 137 0.90 -6.06 -18.82
CA TYR A 137 -0.09 -5.03 -18.50
C TYR A 137 -1.48 -5.34 -19.07
N GLU A 138 -1.55 -5.76 -20.34
CA GLU A 138 -2.81 -6.21 -20.93
C GLU A 138 -3.39 -7.41 -20.19
N PHE A 139 -2.57 -8.44 -19.91
CA PHE A 139 -3.00 -9.61 -19.15
C PHE A 139 -3.59 -9.24 -17.79
N ILE A 140 -2.90 -8.43 -16.98
CA ILE A 140 -3.38 -8.10 -15.64
C ILE A 140 -4.62 -7.21 -15.66
N ARG A 141 -4.77 -6.34 -16.68
CA ARG A 141 -5.94 -5.50 -16.87
C ARG A 141 -7.15 -6.33 -17.30
N GLU A 142 -6.97 -7.22 -18.28
CA GLU A 142 -8.06 -8.04 -18.82
C GLU A 142 -8.48 -9.19 -17.88
N ASN A 143 -7.70 -9.49 -16.85
CA ASN A 143 -8.01 -10.52 -15.85
C ASN A 143 -8.14 -9.95 -14.42
N ASP A 144 -8.04 -8.63 -14.28
CA ASP A 144 -8.17 -7.87 -13.03
C ASP A 144 -7.41 -8.53 -11.86
N VAL A 145 -6.12 -8.79 -12.12
CA VAL A 145 -5.25 -9.64 -11.30
C VAL A 145 -4.87 -8.93 -10.01
N THR A 146 -5.03 -9.58 -8.86
CA THR A 146 -4.52 -9.07 -7.58
C THR A 146 -3.01 -9.26 -7.52
N LEU A 147 -2.25 -8.17 -7.47
CA LEU A 147 -0.80 -8.22 -7.39
C LEU A 147 -0.29 -8.03 -5.96
N THR A 148 0.79 -8.72 -5.62
CA THR A 148 1.72 -8.33 -4.54
C THR A 148 3.09 -8.02 -5.12
N HIS A 149 3.99 -7.50 -4.29
CA HIS A 149 5.38 -7.29 -4.64
C HIS A 149 6.27 -7.57 -3.44
N THR A 150 7.54 -7.86 -3.71
CA THR A 150 8.56 -7.99 -2.67
C THR A 150 9.84 -7.32 -3.14
N LEU A 151 10.39 -6.44 -2.28
CA LEU A 151 11.44 -5.49 -2.71
C LEU A 151 12.72 -5.61 -1.89
N VAL A 152 12.64 -5.99 -0.63
CA VAL A 152 13.77 -5.87 0.29
C VAL A 152 14.48 -7.21 0.40
N ASN A 153 15.79 -7.20 0.17
CA ASN A 153 16.65 -8.35 0.43
C ASN A 153 16.77 -8.57 1.94
N LEU A 154 16.80 -9.84 2.36
CA LEU A 154 17.08 -10.18 3.75
C LEU A 154 18.56 -9.87 4.05
N GLN A 155 18.79 -8.81 4.83
CA GLN A 155 20.13 -8.43 5.26
C GLN A 155 20.55 -9.27 6.46
N ARG A 156 21.70 -9.96 6.38
CA ARG A 156 22.31 -10.63 7.55
C ARG A 156 22.92 -9.63 8.54
N SER A 157 23.33 -8.47 8.06
CA SER A 157 23.91 -7.37 8.84
C SER A 157 23.21 -6.07 8.47
N ARG A 158 22.91 -5.23 9.46
CA ARG A 158 22.25 -3.92 9.28
C ARG A 158 23.25 -2.77 9.17
N ILE A 159 24.48 -3.03 8.73
CA ILE A 159 25.45 -1.95 8.51
C ILE A 159 24.85 -0.99 7.48
N PRO A 160 24.64 0.29 7.85
CA PRO A 160 23.96 1.24 6.98
C PRO A 160 24.77 1.46 5.69
N GLY A 161 24.12 1.29 4.54
CA GLY A 161 24.71 1.51 3.23
C GLY A 161 23.68 1.97 2.22
N VAL A 162 24.09 2.82 1.28
CA VAL A 162 23.29 3.24 0.12
C VAL A 162 23.18 2.11 -0.90
N VAL A 163 24.25 1.33 -0.98
CA VAL A 163 24.45 0.20 -1.88
C VAL A 163 24.28 -1.07 -1.05
N ASP A 164 23.46 -2.00 -1.54
CA ASP A 164 23.32 -3.32 -0.90
C ASP A 164 24.64 -4.11 -1.00
N ASN A 165 25.16 -4.58 0.14
CA ASN A 165 26.27 -5.55 0.17
C ASN A 165 25.72 -6.98 0.09
N LEU A 166 25.65 -7.54 -1.11
CA LEU A 166 24.93 -8.79 -1.39
C LEU A 166 25.75 -10.07 -1.15
N ASP A 167 27.08 -9.98 -1.09
CA ASP A 167 27.99 -11.14 -0.91
C ASP A 167 27.79 -11.86 0.43
N ASP A 168 27.38 -11.12 1.47
CA ASP A 168 27.07 -11.65 2.80
C ASP A 168 25.58 -12.00 2.99
N GLN A 169 24.73 -11.78 1.97
CA GLN A 169 23.26 -11.80 2.10
C GLN A 169 22.59 -13.00 1.41
N VAL A 170 21.39 -13.34 1.85
CA VAL A 170 20.53 -14.38 1.24
C VAL A 170 19.63 -13.78 0.15
N ALA A 171 20.19 -12.82 -0.60
CA ALA A 171 19.48 -12.05 -1.60
C ALA A 171 18.97 -12.93 -2.75
N LEU A 172 17.81 -12.56 -3.28
CA LEU A 172 17.29 -13.21 -4.47
C LEU A 172 18.23 -12.94 -5.65
N THR A 173 18.73 -14.00 -6.27
CA THR A 173 19.80 -13.95 -7.26
C THR A 173 19.45 -14.82 -8.46
N VAL A 174 19.79 -14.36 -9.67
CA VAL A 174 19.76 -15.19 -10.89
C VAL A 174 20.89 -16.20 -10.83
N MET A 175 20.53 -17.49 -10.80
CA MET A 175 21.47 -18.59 -10.72
C MET A 175 21.97 -19.02 -12.10
N ARG A 176 21.06 -19.00 -13.10
CA ARG A 176 21.35 -19.35 -14.49
C ARG A 176 20.26 -18.83 -15.42
N GLU A 177 20.64 -18.54 -16.66
CA GLU A 177 19.73 -18.41 -17.79
C GLU A 177 19.56 -19.78 -18.48
N THR A 178 18.38 -20.05 -18.99
CA THR A 178 18.02 -21.28 -19.72
C THR A 178 17.19 -20.91 -20.95
N ASP A 179 16.99 -21.85 -21.86
CA ASP A 179 16.13 -21.62 -23.03
C ASP A 179 14.68 -21.27 -22.64
N ALA A 180 14.21 -21.73 -21.47
CA ALA A 180 12.87 -21.47 -20.98
C ALA A 180 12.71 -20.15 -20.20
N GLY A 181 13.81 -19.53 -19.76
CA GLY A 181 13.78 -18.37 -18.88
C GLY A 181 14.96 -18.32 -17.90
N ILE A 182 14.82 -17.52 -16.84
CA ILE A 182 15.84 -17.42 -15.78
C ILE A 182 15.45 -18.25 -14.56
N VAL A 183 16.43 -18.85 -13.89
CA VAL A 183 16.23 -19.54 -12.61
C VAL A 183 16.75 -18.67 -11.48
N VAL A 184 15.87 -18.35 -10.53
CA VAL A 184 16.19 -17.51 -9.37
C VAL A 184 16.16 -18.29 -8.07
N ARG A 185 17.08 -17.96 -7.15
CA ARG A 185 17.16 -18.56 -5.82
C ARG A 185 17.47 -17.50 -4.77
N GLY A 186 16.85 -17.61 -3.60
CA GLY A 186 17.13 -16.76 -2.46
C GLY A 186 15.86 -16.38 -1.70
N SER A 187 15.86 -15.20 -1.08
CA SER A 187 14.73 -14.73 -0.28
C SER A 187 14.52 -13.23 -0.39
N ARG A 188 13.29 -12.81 -0.14
CA ARG A 188 12.90 -11.40 0.01
C ARG A 188 11.93 -11.28 1.18
N ILE A 189 11.88 -10.11 1.82
CA ILE A 189 10.98 -9.88 2.94
C ILE A 189 9.78 -9.03 2.56
N LEU A 190 8.73 -9.16 3.37
CA LEU A 190 7.58 -8.27 3.42
C LEU A 190 6.78 -8.19 2.11
N ALA A 191 6.43 -9.35 1.54
CA ALA A 191 5.35 -9.44 0.57
C ALA A 191 4.00 -9.27 1.28
N THR A 192 3.66 -8.03 1.60
CA THR A 192 2.34 -7.68 2.13
C THR A 192 1.26 -8.08 1.13
N LEU A 193 0.20 -8.73 1.60
CA LEU A 193 -0.87 -9.35 0.81
C LEU A 193 -0.47 -10.65 0.06
N GLY A 194 0.81 -11.02 0.04
CA GLY A 194 1.32 -12.10 -0.81
C GLY A 194 0.57 -13.44 -0.73
N PRO A 195 0.26 -13.96 0.47
CA PRO A 195 -0.51 -15.20 0.61
C PRO A 195 -1.89 -15.19 -0.07
N ILE A 196 -2.46 -14.01 -0.35
CA ILE A 196 -3.80 -13.85 -0.93
C ILE A 196 -3.78 -13.05 -2.25
N SER A 197 -2.62 -12.95 -2.92
CA SER A 197 -2.49 -12.31 -4.24
C SER A 197 -2.34 -13.36 -5.35
N ASP A 198 -2.81 -13.03 -6.55
CA ASP A 198 -2.74 -13.88 -7.74
C ASP A 198 -1.30 -13.99 -8.28
N GLU A 199 -0.60 -12.87 -8.42
CA GLU A 199 0.78 -12.81 -8.90
C GLU A 199 1.70 -11.96 -8.01
N LEU A 200 2.99 -12.29 -8.04
CA LEU A 200 4.08 -11.60 -7.39
C LEU A 200 4.91 -10.86 -8.45
N VAL A 201 5.02 -9.54 -8.30
CA VAL A 201 5.92 -8.70 -9.10
C VAL A 201 7.19 -8.42 -8.30
N VAL A 202 8.34 -8.73 -8.89
CA VAL A 202 9.66 -8.50 -8.30
C VAL A 202 10.36 -7.42 -9.11
N TYR A 203 10.80 -6.36 -8.44
CA TYR A 203 11.54 -5.26 -9.07
C TYR A 203 12.45 -4.57 -8.04
N PRO A 204 13.43 -3.76 -8.48
CA PRO A 204 14.35 -3.07 -7.57
C PRO A 204 13.62 -2.11 -6.64
N THR A 205 14.08 -2.02 -5.38
CA THR A 205 13.51 -1.08 -4.41
C THR A 205 13.88 0.36 -4.75
N ARG A 206 13.02 1.32 -4.36
CA ARG A 206 13.28 2.76 -4.55
C ARG A 206 14.40 3.29 -3.65
N THR A 207 14.56 2.74 -2.45
CA THR A 207 15.34 3.39 -1.37
C THR A 207 16.79 2.92 -1.25
N HIS A 208 17.11 1.78 -1.87
CA HIS A 208 18.44 1.17 -1.91
C HIS A 208 18.84 0.99 -3.36
N LEU A 209 20.10 1.29 -3.65
CA LEU A 209 20.65 1.07 -4.98
C LEU A 209 21.35 -0.30 -4.99
N LEU A 210 21.22 -0.98 -6.12
CA LEU A 210 22.08 -2.10 -6.44
C LEU A 210 23.49 -1.56 -6.70
N GLY A 211 24.50 -2.25 -6.18
CA GLY A 211 25.91 -1.93 -6.45
C GLY A 211 26.29 -2.27 -7.87
N GLU A 212 27.37 -1.67 -8.38
CA GLU A 212 27.84 -1.86 -9.76
C GLU A 212 28.07 -3.35 -10.10
N ASP A 213 28.54 -4.14 -9.13
CA ASP A 213 28.79 -5.58 -9.31
C ASP A 213 27.54 -6.47 -9.11
N ALA A 214 26.39 -5.89 -8.76
CA ALA A 214 25.15 -6.62 -8.42
C ALA A 214 24.30 -7.04 -9.63
N TRP A 215 24.93 -7.30 -10.78
CA TRP A 215 24.23 -7.61 -12.04
C TRP A 215 23.36 -8.88 -11.95
N ARG A 216 23.69 -9.83 -11.07
CA ARG A 216 22.83 -11.03 -10.85
C ARG A 216 21.60 -10.75 -10.00
N GLN A 217 21.54 -9.60 -9.33
CA GLN A 217 20.40 -9.13 -8.53
C GLN A 217 19.66 -7.96 -9.21
N ALA A 218 20.19 -7.48 -10.33
CA ALA A 218 19.57 -6.49 -11.20
C ALA A 218 18.56 -7.17 -12.13
N PHE A 219 17.30 -7.24 -11.70
CA PHE A 219 16.22 -7.75 -12.53
C PHE A 219 14.86 -7.20 -12.11
N ALA A 220 13.91 -7.31 -13.03
CA ALA A 220 12.48 -7.15 -12.77
C ALA A 220 11.69 -8.24 -13.51
N PHE A 221 10.73 -8.87 -12.83
CA PHE A 221 9.86 -9.90 -13.42
C PHE A 221 8.53 -10.04 -12.66
N ALA A 222 7.58 -10.81 -13.20
CA ALA A 222 6.37 -11.21 -12.49
C ALA A 222 6.11 -12.72 -12.61
N ILE A 223 5.57 -13.35 -11.58
CA ILE A 223 5.20 -14.78 -11.61
C ILE A 223 3.91 -15.04 -10.81
N PRO A 224 3.14 -16.08 -11.15
CA PRO A 224 2.05 -16.56 -10.29
C PRO A 224 2.51 -16.91 -8.88
N CYS A 225 1.69 -16.62 -7.88
CA CYS A 225 2.00 -16.94 -6.48
C CYS A 225 2.02 -18.46 -6.19
N ASP A 226 1.46 -19.29 -7.08
CA ASP A 226 1.49 -20.75 -7.04
C ASP A 226 2.65 -21.36 -7.86
N THR A 227 3.60 -20.54 -8.32
CA THR A 227 4.78 -21.04 -9.07
C THR A 227 5.59 -22.03 -8.22
N PRO A 228 5.94 -23.22 -8.74
CA PRO A 228 6.76 -24.19 -8.02
C PRO A 228 8.07 -23.60 -7.49
N GLY A 229 8.38 -23.90 -6.23
CA GLY A 229 9.56 -23.37 -5.53
C GLY A 229 9.34 -22.02 -4.83
N LEU A 230 8.20 -21.36 -5.05
CA LEU A 230 7.81 -20.13 -4.34
C LEU A 230 7.09 -20.47 -3.04
N LYS A 231 7.59 -19.96 -1.90
CA LYS A 231 7.05 -20.26 -0.56
C LYS A 231 6.86 -18.98 0.24
N PHE A 232 5.71 -18.83 0.89
CA PHE A 232 5.40 -17.71 1.77
C PHE A 232 5.43 -18.16 3.23
N LEU A 233 6.20 -17.46 4.06
CA LEU A 233 6.15 -17.59 5.52
C LEU A 233 5.48 -16.35 6.10
N CYS A 234 4.27 -16.50 6.61
CA CYS A 234 3.52 -15.42 7.23
C CYS A 234 4.06 -15.11 8.63
N ARG A 235 3.93 -13.84 9.02
CA ARG A 235 3.95 -13.45 10.43
C ARG A 235 2.75 -14.02 11.20
N GLU A 236 2.74 -13.84 12.51
CA GLU A 236 1.54 -14.07 13.32
C GLU A 236 0.40 -13.16 12.86
N SER A 237 -0.82 -13.69 12.82
CA SER A 237 -2.04 -12.97 12.43
C SER A 237 -2.55 -12.08 13.56
N PHE A 238 -3.08 -10.91 13.19
CA PHE A 238 -3.72 -9.97 14.08
C PHE A 238 -5.25 -10.07 14.05
N ASP A 239 -5.83 -10.80 13.09
CA ASP A 239 -7.16 -11.38 13.21
C ASP A 239 -7.14 -12.54 14.21
N VAL A 240 -7.29 -12.18 15.48
CA VAL A 240 -7.29 -13.12 16.60
C VAL A 240 -8.64 -13.82 16.81
N GLY A 241 -9.53 -13.82 15.82
CA GLY A 241 -10.83 -14.51 15.88
C GLY A 241 -11.87 -13.80 16.75
N ARG A 242 -11.71 -12.49 16.97
CA ARG A 242 -12.64 -11.64 17.73
C ARG A 242 -13.73 -11.07 16.82
N SER A 243 -14.85 -10.63 17.41
CA SER A 243 -15.97 -10.09 16.64
C SER A 243 -15.62 -8.74 16.00
N HIS A 244 -16.42 -8.33 15.01
CA HIS A 244 -16.29 -7.00 14.39
C HIS A 244 -16.72 -5.86 15.33
N PHE A 245 -17.28 -6.16 16.50
CA PHE A 245 -17.53 -5.18 17.54
C PHE A 245 -16.25 -4.94 18.36
N ASP A 246 -15.59 -6.01 18.81
CA ASP A 246 -14.39 -5.93 19.65
C ASP A 246 -13.13 -5.52 18.85
N HIS A 247 -13.00 -6.01 17.61
CA HIS A 247 -11.85 -5.75 16.75
C HIS A 247 -12.30 -5.33 15.34
N PRO A 248 -12.93 -4.16 15.18
CA PRO A 248 -13.58 -3.76 13.94
C PRO A 248 -12.62 -3.62 12.74
N LEU A 249 -11.32 -3.40 12.94
CA LEU A 249 -10.36 -3.27 11.85
C LEU A 249 -9.54 -4.55 11.68
N GLY A 250 -8.88 -5.02 12.75
CA GLY A 250 -7.99 -6.18 12.73
C GLY A 250 -8.66 -7.47 12.25
N SER A 251 -9.95 -7.66 12.58
CA SER A 251 -10.73 -8.83 12.14
C SER A 251 -11.20 -8.79 10.67
N ARG A 252 -10.88 -7.73 9.92
CA ARG A 252 -11.36 -7.54 8.53
C ARG A 252 -10.25 -7.12 7.58
N PHE A 253 -9.50 -6.10 7.96
CA PHE A 253 -8.61 -5.36 7.06
C PHE A 253 -7.13 -5.71 7.28
N GLU A 254 -6.86 -6.87 7.89
CA GLU A 254 -5.51 -7.37 8.03
C GLU A 254 -4.90 -7.73 6.66
N GLU A 255 -3.75 -7.11 6.38
CA GLU A 255 -2.89 -7.49 5.26
C GLU A 255 -1.72 -8.30 5.81
N MET A 256 -1.67 -9.58 5.46
CA MET A 256 -0.61 -10.48 5.93
C MET A 256 0.73 -10.06 5.34
N ASP A 257 1.74 -9.88 6.20
CA ASP A 257 3.11 -9.59 5.79
C ASP A 257 3.91 -10.90 5.78
N ALA A 258 4.38 -11.34 4.62
CA ALA A 258 5.07 -12.62 4.47
C ALA A 258 6.53 -12.45 4.01
N VAL A 259 7.41 -13.31 4.51
CA VAL A 259 8.72 -13.57 3.89
C VAL A 259 8.51 -14.50 2.70
N VAL A 260 9.21 -14.25 1.61
CA VAL A 260 9.13 -15.05 0.38
C VAL A 260 10.44 -15.75 0.14
N PHE A 261 10.38 -17.06 -0.07
CA PHE A 261 11.52 -17.89 -0.46
C PHE A 261 11.37 -18.36 -1.89
N PHE A 262 12.48 -18.35 -2.62
CA PHE A 262 12.60 -18.82 -3.99
C PHE A 262 13.58 -19.97 -4.02
N ASP A 263 13.06 -21.16 -4.27
CA ASP A 263 13.81 -22.42 -4.33
C ASP A 263 13.90 -22.89 -5.78
N ASP A 264 14.92 -22.40 -6.51
CA ASP A 264 15.11 -22.62 -7.95
C ASP A 264 13.87 -22.36 -8.79
N VAL A 265 13.27 -21.19 -8.59
CA VAL A 265 12.06 -20.78 -9.31
C VAL A 265 12.42 -20.40 -10.75
N LEU A 266 11.74 -21.04 -11.71
CA LEU A 266 11.82 -20.66 -13.12
C LEU A 266 10.90 -19.47 -13.40
N VAL A 267 11.47 -18.40 -13.95
CA VAL A 267 10.75 -17.23 -14.46
C VAL A 267 10.81 -17.28 -15.98
N PRO A 268 9.68 -17.47 -16.69
CA PRO A 268 9.64 -17.53 -18.14
C PRO A 268 10.11 -16.22 -18.79
N TRP A 269 10.71 -16.30 -19.98
CA TRP A 269 11.23 -15.13 -20.69
C TRP A 269 10.18 -14.05 -20.93
N GLU A 270 8.92 -14.41 -21.19
CA GLU A 270 7.81 -13.49 -21.43
C GLU A 270 7.40 -12.69 -20.18
N ARG A 271 7.93 -13.06 -19.02
CA ARG A 271 7.67 -12.44 -17.72
C ARG A 271 8.87 -11.67 -17.16
N VAL A 272 9.98 -11.62 -17.89
CA VAL A 272 11.17 -10.81 -17.54
C VAL A 272 11.05 -9.43 -18.18
N PHE A 273 11.32 -8.39 -17.39
CA PHE A 273 11.19 -6.98 -17.79
C PHE A 273 12.52 -6.23 -17.77
N LEU A 274 13.42 -6.57 -16.84
CA LEU A 274 14.80 -6.08 -16.79
C LEU A 274 15.71 -7.23 -16.37
N LEU A 275 16.93 -7.28 -16.90
CA LEU A 275 17.90 -8.31 -16.53
C LEU A 275 19.34 -7.83 -16.71
N SER A 276 20.14 -7.99 -15.65
CA SER A 276 21.59 -7.79 -15.60
C SER A 276 22.12 -6.39 -15.88
N ASP A 277 21.25 -5.39 -15.91
CA ASP A 277 21.62 -3.98 -16.03
C ASP A 277 21.28 -3.23 -14.75
N VAL A 278 22.32 -2.96 -13.96
CA VAL A 278 22.24 -2.30 -12.65
C VAL A 278 21.70 -0.88 -12.79
N ASP A 279 22.18 -0.12 -13.77
CA ASP A 279 21.81 1.28 -13.96
C ASP A 279 20.35 1.41 -14.37
N MET A 280 19.89 0.57 -15.29
CA MET A 280 18.47 0.54 -15.66
C MET A 280 17.60 0.09 -14.49
N CYS A 281 18.01 -0.94 -13.74
CA CYS A 281 17.30 -1.38 -12.55
C CYS A 281 17.18 -0.26 -11.50
N ASN A 282 18.24 0.48 -11.24
CA ASN A 282 18.25 1.58 -10.29
C ASN A 282 17.40 2.78 -10.77
N ASN A 283 17.35 3.04 -12.07
CA ASN A 283 16.69 4.21 -12.63
C ASN A 283 15.22 4.00 -13.04
N HIS A 284 14.73 2.75 -13.12
CA HIS A 284 13.41 2.43 -13.69
C HIS A 284 12.26 3.23 -13.07
N GLY A 285 12.23 3.40 -11.74
CA GLY A 285 11.13 4.07 -11.04
C GLY A 285 11.02 5.56 -11.34
N THR A 286 12.15 6.22 -11.63
CA THR A 286 12.20 7.63 -12.04
C THR A 286 11.98 7.75 -13.55
N ALA A 287 12.62 6.90 -14.36
CA ALA A 287 12.53 6.94 -15.81
C ALA A 287 11.11 6.67 -16.34
N THR A 288 10.38 5.78 -15.69
CA THR A 288 8.96 5.47 -16.00
C THR A 288 7.97 6.38 -15.26
N GLN A 289 8.45 7.20 -14.31
CA GLN A 289 7.65 7.94 -13.33
C GLN A 289 6.62 7.09 -12.54
N MET A 290 6.85 5.77 -12.43
CA MET A 290 6.08 4.88 -11.55
C MET A 290 5.98 5.43 -10.11
N ASN A 291 7.04 6.07 -9.62
CA ASN A 291 7.08 6.65 -8.27
C ASN A 291 6.04 7.77 -8.07
N SER A 292 5.69 8.51 -9.12
CA SER A 292 4.65 9.54 -9.10
C SER A 292 3.26 8.91 -9.07
N HIS A 293 2.99 7.90 -9.90
CA HIS A 293 1.69 7.21 -9.93
C HIS A 293 1.39 6.42 -8.65
N THR A 294 2.36 5.66 -8.14
CA THR A 294 2.22 5.00 -6.82
C THR A 294 2.13 6.02 -5.70
N GLY A 295 2.82 7.16 -5.84
CA GLY A 295 2.74 8.24 -4.87
C GLY A 295 1.37 8.89 -4.80
N HIS A 296 0.70 9.05 -5.95
CA HIS A 296 -0.66 9.56 -6.05
C HIS A 296 -1.68 8.62 -5.38
N GLN A 297 -1.60 7.31 -5.62
CA GLN A 297 -2.43 6.31 -4.94
C GLN A 297 -2.22 6.34 -3.42
N VAL A 298 -0.96 6.34 -2.99
CA VAL A 298 -0.59 6.35 -1.56
C VAL A 298 -1.11 7.61 -0.86
N THR A 299 -0.88 8.79 -1.44
CA THR A 299 -1.33 10.06 -0.86
C THR A 299 -2.86 10.14 -0.82
N THR A 300 -3.55 9.64 -1.85
CA THR A 300 -5.02 9.53 -1.86
C THR A 300 -5.52 8.70 -0.68
N ARG A 301 -4.92 7.53 -0.45
CA ARG A 301 -5.25 6.68 0.70
C ARG A 301 -4.87 7.35 2.03
N CYS A 302 -3.76 8.08 2.11
CA CYS A 302 -3.40 8.84 3.31
C CYS A 302 -4.43 9.92 3.66
N VAL A 303 -4.99 10.62 2.65
CA VAL A 303 -6.08 11.58 2.85
C VAL A 303 -7.30 10.88 3.47
N VAL A 304 -7.73 9.75 2.91
CA VAL A 304 -8.87 8.97 3.44
C VAL A 304 -8.60 8.51 4.88
N LYS A 305 -7.39 8.03 5.15
CA LYS A 305 -7.00 7.56 6.49
C LYS A 305 -7.00 8.70 7.51
N ALA A 306 -6.50 9.87 7.13
CA ALA A 306 -6.52 11.07 7.96
C ALA A 306 -7.96 11.56 8.21
N GLU A 307 -8.81 11.53 7.19
CA GLU A 307 -10.23 11.89 7.28
C GLU A 307 -11.00 10.94 8.20
N PHE A 308 -10.76 9.63 8.08
CA PHE A 308 -11.29 8.63 8.98
C PHE A 308 -10.87 8.87 10.44
N ILE A 309 -9.59 9.14 10.69
CA ILE A 309 -9.09 9.38 12.05
C ILE A 309 -9.66 10.66 12.64
N LEU A 310 -9.77 11.73 11.84
CA LEU A 310 -10.42 12.98 12.27
C LEU A 310 -11.88 12.70 12.67
N GLY A 311 -12.64 11.99 11.83
CA GLY A 311 -14.02 11.61 12.15
C GLY A 311 -14.13 10.77 13.41
N LEU A 312 -13.25 9.79 13.58
CA LEU A 312 -13.17 8.95 14.78
C LEU A 312 -12.89 9.78 16.03
N ALA A 313 -11.89 10.66 15.98
CA ALA A 313 -11.55 11.54 17.10
C ALA A 313 -12.70 12.46 17.47
N SER A 314 -13.36 13.08 16.49
CA SER A 314 -14.52 13.94 16.73
C SER A 314 -15.67 13.19 17.40
N LEU A 315 -16.00 11.97 16.93
CA LEU A 315 -17.01 11.14 17.57
C LEU A 315 -16.62 10.72 18.99
N MET A 316 -15.33 10.46 19.27
CA MET A 316 -14.86 10.17 20.63
C MET A 316 -15.08 11.38 21.54
N VAL A 317 -14.80 12.59 21.04
CA VAL A 317 -14.98 13.84 21.78
C VAL A 317 -16.46 14.11 22.07
N GLU A 318 -17.35 13.88 21.10
CA GLU A 318 -18.80 13.97 21.29
C GLU A 318 -19.27 12.93 22.31
N ALA A 319 -18.87 11.67 22.16
CA ALA A 319 -19.30 10.59 23.06
C ALA A 319 -18.85 10.79 24.51
N LEU A 320 -17.75 11.50 24.75
CA LEU A 320 -17.25 11.83 26.10
C LEU A 320 -17.72 13.19 26.62
N GLY A 321 -18.42 13.99 25.82
CA GLY A 321 -18.80 15.37 26.17
C GLY A 321 -17.59 16.30 26.40
N SER A 322 -16.41 15.96 25.87
CA SER A 322 -15.15 16.63 26.21
C SER A 322 -14.80 17.80 25.28
N GLY A 323 -15.71 18.19 24.37
CA GLY A 323 -15.43 19.16 23.31
C GLY A 323 -15.19 20.59 23.77
N GLN A 324 -15.53 20.94 25.01
CA GLN A 324 -15.28 22.28 25.59
C GLN A 324 -13.87 22.40 26.24
N ILE A 325 -13.09 21.33 26.24
CA ILE A 325 -11.77 21.30 26.88
C ILE A 325 -10.70 21.77 25.88
N ASP A 326 -9.96 22.83 26.21
CA ASP A 326 -8.97 23.47 25.31
C ASP A 326 -7.98 22.48 24.68
N HIS A 327 -7.39 21.59 25.49
CA HIS A 327 -6.41 20.62 24.98
C HIS A 327 -7.03 19.53 24.11
N VAL A 328 -8.34 19.30 24.20
CA VAL A 328 -9.08 18.39 23.31
C VAL A 328 -9.30 19.08 21.96
N GLN A 329 -9.74 20.34 21.99
CA GLN A 329 -9.91 21.15 20.78
C GLN A 329 -8.59 21.33 20.02
N GLU A 330 -7.50 21.58 20.72
CA GLU A 330 -6.16 21.70 20.14
C GLU A 330 -5.77 20.44 19.34
N ARG A 331 -5.95 19.26 19.93
CA ARG A 331 -5.62 17.99 19.26
C ARG A 331 -6.51 17.69 18.05
N VAL A 332 -7.80 17.97 18.13
CA VAL A 332 -8.71 17.82 16.98
C VAL A 332 -8.34 18.83 15.89
N GLY A 333 -7.95 20.05 16.25
CA GLY A 333 -7.40 21.05 15.34
C GLY A 333 -6.11 20.57 14.66
N GLU A 334 -5.22 19.89 15.39
CA GLU A 334 -4.01 19.27 14.86
C GLU A 334 -4.33 18.22 13.78
N LEU A 335 -5.31 17.34 14.04
CA LEU A 335 -5.79 16.34 13.06
C LEU A 335 -6.38 17.00 11.80
N ALA A 336 -7.16 18.08 11.96
CA ALA A 336 -7.72 18.83 10.84
C ALA A 336 -6.62 19.47 9.97
N ALA A 337 -5.61 20.07 10.60
CA ALA A 337 -4.47 20.66 9.89
C ALA A 337 -3.69 19.60 9.08
N TYR A 338 -3.49 18.40 9.64
CA TYR A 338 -2.88 17.29 8.92
C TYR A 338 -3.71 16.84 7.71
N LEU A 339 -5.03 16.74 7.85
CA LEU A 339 -5.90 16.37 6.74
C LEU A 339 -5.81 17.39 5.59
N GLU A 340 -5.92 18.67 5.90
CA GLU A 340 -5.88 19.72 4.88
C GLU A 340 -4.50 19.84 4.22
N LEU A 341 -3.41 19.60 4.95
CA LEU A 341 -2.06 19.49 4.37
C LEU A 341 -1.95 18.38 3.34
N LEU A 342 -2.50 17.19 3.63
CA LEU A 342 -2.47 16.05 2.72
C LEU A 342 -3.34 16.30 1.49
N LYS A 343 -4.53 16.89 1.66
CA LYS A 343 -5.40 17.32 0.55
C LYS A 343 -4.70 18.33 -0.34
N ALA A 344 -3.99 19.30 0.24
CA ALA A 344 -3.22 20.30 -0.51
C ALA A 344 -2.09 19.64 -1.32
N CYS A 345 -1.34 18.71 -0.74
CA CYS A 345 -0.31 17.96 -1.46
C CYS A 345 -0.88 17.16 -2.63
N LEU A 346 -2.02 16.47 -2.42
CA LEU A 346 -2.69 15.71 -3.46
C LEU A 346 -3.18 16.61 -4.59
N ARG A 347 -3.89 17.69 -4.26
CA ARG A 347 -4.43 18.62 -5.25
C ARG A 347 -3.33 19.32 -6.05
N ALA A 348 -2.26 19.77 -5.39
CA ALA A 348 -1.12 20.37 -6.08
C ALA A 348 -0.45 19.36 -7.04
N SER A 349 -0.37 18.08 -6.65
CA SER A 349 0.18 17.06 -7.57
C SER A 349 -0.64 16.86 -8.84
N GLU A 350 -1.96 17.04 -8.77
CA GLU A 350 -2.85 16.93 -9.92
C GLU A 350 -2.88 18.24 -10.73
N ALA A 351 -2.84 19.39 -10.07
CA ALA A 351 -2.85 20.70 -10.72
C ALA A 351 -1.58 20.95 -11.54
N ASP A 352 -0.42 20.54 -11.00
CA ASP A 352 0.88 20.71 -11.62
C ASP A 352 1.32 19.46 -12.42
N ALA A 353 0.38 18.55 -12.72
CA ALA A 353 0.68 17.35 -13.50
C ALA A 353 1.13 17.70 -14.93
N GLU A 354 2.08 16.94 -15.46
CA GLU A 354 2.63 17.15 -16.80
C GLU A 354 2.83 15.82 -17.53
N PRO A 355 2.72 15.80 -18.88
CA PRO A 355 3.14 14.66 -19.67
C PRO A 355 4.63 14.38 -19.47
N ASN A 356 4.98 13.13 -19.16
CA ASN A 356 6.37 12.70 -19.17
C ASN A 356 6.91 12.54 -20.61
N GLN A 357 8.19 12.18 -20.75
CA GLN A 357 8.83 11.97 -22.06
C GLN A 357 8.18 10.87 -22.92
N TRP A 358 7.35 10.01 -22.33
CA TRP A 358 6.61 8.93 -22.98
C TRP A 358 5.16 9.32 -23.32
N GLY A 359 4.77 10.58 -23.07
CA GLY A 359 3.42 11.08 -23.31
C GLY A 359 2.38 10.54 -22.33
N VAL A 360 2.78 10.14 -21.12
CA VAL A 360 1.87 9.76 -20.02
C VAL A 360 1.68 10.97 -19.12
N MET A 361 0.44 11.33 -18.79
CA MET A 361 0.16 12.40 -17.83
C MET A 361 0.53 11.94 -16.43
N CYS A 362 1.52 12.59 -15.82
CA CYS A 362 2.08 12.18 -14.55
C CYS A 362 1.82 13.25 -13.46
N PRO A 363 1.33 12.85 -12.28
CA PRO A 363 1.21 13.76 -11.14
C PRO A 363 2.55 14.37 -10.74
N ALA A 364 2.55 15.64 -10.34
CA ALA A 364 3.77 16.32 -9.92
C ALA A 364 4.40 15.63 -8.70
N GLN A 365 5.69 15.33 -8.82
CA GLN A 365 6.38 14.50 -7.84
C GLN A 365 6.69 15.24 -6.53
N ALA A 366 6.92 16.56 -6.57
CA ALA A 366 7.34 17.32 -5.39
C ALA A 366 6.24 17.37 -4.30
N PRO A 367 4.97 17.73 -4.60
CA PRO A 367 3.90 17.69 -3.61
C PRO A 367 3.66 16.28 -3.04
N LEU A 368 3.67 15.25 -3.89
CA LEU A 368 3.55 13.85 -3.45
C LEU A 368 4.69 13.44 -2.53
N THR A 369 5.92 13.84 -2.84
CA THR A 369 7.09 13.52 -2.03
C THR A 369 7.02 14.23 -0.68
N ALA A 370 6.54 15.48 -0.63
CA ALA A 370 6.33 16.18 0.64
C ALA A 370 5.32 15.44 1.53
N GLY A 371 4.11 15.16 1.02
CA GLY A 371 3.08 14.41 1.74
C GLY A 371 3.58 13.04 2.21
N ARG A 372 4.26 12.29 1.33
CA ARG A 372 4.81 10.96 1.63
C ARG A 372 6.00 10.95 2.58
N ASN A 373 6.68 12.08 2.80
CA ASN A 373 7.73 12.18 3.82
C ASN A 373 7.16 12.57 5.18
N LEU A 374 6.17 13.48 5.20
CA LEU A 374 5.55 13.96 6.44
C LEU A 374 4.61 12.92 7.04
N PHE A 375 3.79 12.26 6.22
CA PHE A 375 2.81 11.28 6.68
C PHE A 375 3.39 10.19 7.58
N PRO A 376 4.40 9.42 7.11
CA PRO A 376 4.93 8.29 7.87
C PRO A 376 5.80 8.70 9.07
N ARG A 377 6.49 9.85 8.97
CA ARG A 377 7.47 10.29 9.96
C ARG A 377 6.83 11.04 11.13
N MET A 378 5.83 11.87 10.84
CA MET A 378 5.29 12.83 11.80
C MET A 378 3.78 12.67 11.98
N ILE A 379 3.03 12.58 10.88
CA ILE A 379 1.56 12.70 10.94
C ILE A 379 0.92 11.44 11.51
N TYR A 380 1.10 10.27 10.89
CA TYR A 380 0.37 9.07 11.29
C TYR A 380 0.71 8.55 12.69
N PRO A 381 1.99 8.51 13.12
CA PRO A 381 2.31 8.18 14.51
C PRO A 381 1.65 9.14 15.51
N ARG A 382 1.63 10.44 15.19
CA ARG A 382 1.00 11.48 16.01
C ARG A 382 -0.52 11.38 16.02
N MET A 383 -1.14 11.01 14.89
CA MET A 383 -2.57 10.71 14.82
C MET A 383 -2.96 9.57 15.76
N ALA A 384 -2.20 8.47 15.75
CA ALA A 384 -2.42 7.36 16.68
C ALA A 384 -2.21 7.79 18.14
N GLU A 385 -1.18 8.59 18.43
CA GLU A 385 -0.95 9.17 19.75
C GLU A 385 -2.11 10.07 20.19
N ILE A 386 -2.65 10.92 19.31
CA ILE A 386 -3.81 11.76 19.61
C ILE A 386 -5.03 10.92 19.99
N ILE A 387 -5.29 9.82 19.28
CA ILE A 387 -6.36 8.88 19.65
C ILE A 387 -6.13 8.31 21.06
N GLN A 388 -4.88 7.94 21.41
CA GLN A 388 -4.54 7.50 22.76
C GLN A 388 -4.77 8.60 23.81
N LEU A 389 -4.37 9.85 23.50
CA LEU A 389 -4.50 10.99 24.42
C LEU A 389 -5.95 11.44 24.63
N LEU A 390 -6.77 11.36 23.58
CA LEU A 390 -8.21 11.66 23.67
C LEU A 390 -8.97 10.53 24.38
N GLY A 391 -8.58 9.28 24.13
CA GLY A 391 -9.27 8.12 24.70
C GLY A 391 -8.84 7.78 26.14
N ALA A 392 -7.58 8.02 26.50
CA ALA A 392 -7.00 7.74 27.81
C ALA A 392 -7.47 6.38 28.40
N SER A 393 -7.97 6.36 29.64
CA SER A 393 -8.47 5.15 30.29
C SER A 393 -9.75 4.58 29.66
N SER A 394 -10.49 5.35 28.85
CA SER A 394 -11.67 4.85 28.13
C SER A 394 -11.31 3.81 27.07
N LEU A 395 -10.05 3.78 26.61
CA LEU A 395 -9.52 2.73 25.73
C LEU A 395 -9.22 1.43 26.49
N MET A 396 -9.19 1.45 27.82
CA MET A 396 -8.98 0.26 28.65
C MET A 396 -10.27 -0.22 29.31
N ALA A 397 -11.19 0.71 29.62
CA ALA A 397 -12.52 0.43 30.15
C ALA A 397 -13.51 0.05 29.03
N LEU A 398 -13.20 -1.05 28.34
CA LEU A 398 -13.92 -1.56 27.17
C LEU A 398 -14.56 -2.93 27.47
N PRO A 399 -15.89 -3.01 27.64
CA PRO A 399 -16.58 -4.30 27.71
C PRO A 399 -16.57 -4.94 26.33
N ALA A 400 -16.37 -6.26 26.27
CA ALA A 400 -16.53 -7.03 25.05
C ALA A 400 -18.01 -7.08 24.65
N GLU A 401 -18.28 -7.36 23.37
CA GLU A 401 -19.65 -7.46 22.84
C GLU A 401 -20.53 -8.42 23.65
N ALA A 402 -19.94 -9.55 24.07
CA ALA A 402 -20.64 -10.58 24.84
C ALA A 402 -20.94 -10.17 26.29
N ASP A 403 -20.21 -9.20 26.85
CA ASP A 403 -20.38 -8.79 28.25
C ASP A 403 -21.73 -8.09 28.47
N PHE A 404 -22.28 -7.44 27.45
CA PHE A 404 -23.60 -6.81 27.48
C PHE A 404 -24.73 -7.82 27.72
N GLU A 405 -24.56 -9.07 27.30
CA GLU A 405 -25.55 -10.15 27.48
C GLU A 405 -25.27 -10.97 28.75
N SER A 406 -24.23 -10.61 29.50
CA SER A 406 -23.87 -11.27 30.76
C SER A 406 -24.73 -10.76 31.93
N PRO A 407 -24.69 -11.42 33.10
CA PRO A 407 -25.31 -10.88 34.32
C PRO A 407 -24.81 -9.49 34.74
N LEU A 408 -23.67 -9.01 34.21
CA LEU A 408 -23.14 -7.65 34.41
C LEU A 408 -23.69 -6.62 33.42
N GLY A 409 -24.50 -7.04 32.43
CA GLY A 409 -25.09 -6.16 31.42
C GLY A 409 -25.79 -4.91 32.01
N PRO A 410 -26.65 -5.05 33.04
CA PRO A 410 -27.27 -3.90 33.68
C PRO A 410 -26.27 -2.93 34.33
N GLU A 411 -25.20 -3.43 34.93
CA GLU A 411 -24.11 -2.60 35.46
C GLU A 411 -23.34 -1.91 34.35
N ILE A 412 -23.04 -2.60 33.26
CA ILE A 412 -22.36 -2.04 32.07
C ILE A 412 -23.19 -0.89 31.50
N ASP A 413 -24.48 -1.12 31.27
CA ASP A 413 -25.38 -0.11 30.71
C ASP A 413 -25.50 1.12 31.61
N LYS A 414 -25.51 0.92 32.92
CA LYS A 414 -25.60 2.01 33.90
C LYS A 414 -24.30 2.80 34.06
N TYR A 415 -23.16 2.12 34.20
CA TYR A 415 -21.91 2.74 34.64
C TYR A 415 -20.97 3.11 33.48
N LEU A 416 -21.17 2.57 32.28
CA LEU A 416 -20.33 2.86 31.10
C LEU A 416 -21.03 3.71 30.04
N ALA A 417 -22.27 4.14 30.27
CA ALA A 417 -22.90 5.18 29.45
C ALA A 417 -22.31 6.56 29.77
N THR A 418 -22.43 7.50 28.83
CA THR A 418 -22.22 8.93 29.04
C THR A 418 -23.53 9.68 28.84
N ASP A 419 -23.51 10.99 29.09
CA ASP A 419 -24.65 11.86 28.80
C ASP A 419 -24.99 11.87 27.28
N ASP A 420 -24.01 11.57 26.43
CA ASP A 420 -24.10 11.67 24.97
C ASP A 420 -24.16 10.31 24.25
N ALA A 421 -23.92 9.18 24.93
CA ALA A 421 -23.90 7.86 24.32
C ALA A 421 -24.30 6.73 25.29
N THR A 422 -25.06 5.75 24.79
CA THR A 422 -25.27 4.49 25.52
C THR A 422 -23.95 3.73 25.69
N ALA A 423 -23.87 2.87 26.72
CA ALA A 423 -22.68 2.04 26.97
C ALA A 423 -22.27 1.23 25.73
N ARG A 424 -23.24 0.65 24.99
CA ARG A 424 -22.97 -0.13 23.78
C ARG A 424 -22.46 0.72 22.62
N GLN A 425 -23.02 1.92 22.41
CA GLN A 425 -22.54 2.84 21.38
C GLN A 425 -21.11 3.32 21.69
N ARG A 426 -20.86 3.72 22.94
CA ARG A 426 -19.53 4.12 23.40
C ARG A 426 -18.53 2.98 23.26
N ALA A 427 -18.85 1.78 23.74
CA ALA A 427 -17.96 0.62 23.64
C ALA A 427 -17.60 0.31 22.18
N LYS A 428 -18.59 0.30 21.27
CA LYS A 428 -18.35 0.08 19.84
C LYS A 428 -17.39 1.10 19.23
N LEU A 429 -17.56 2.38 19.56
CA LEU A 429 -16.70 3.47 19.08
C LEU A 429 -15.28 3.36 19.66
N PHE A 430 -15.16 3.05 20.95
CA PHE A 430 -13.86 3.00 21.62
C PHE A 430 -13.10 1.70 21.30
N HIS A 431 -13.77 0.60 20.97
CA HIS A 431 -13.12 -0.57 20.36
C HIS A 431 -12.51 -0.22 18.99
N LEU A 432 -13.19 0.60 18.18
CA LEU A 432 -12.61 1.11 16.94
C LEU A 432 -11.38 1.98 17.18
N ALA A 433 -11.45 2.90 18.14
CA ALA A 433 -10.31 3.73 18.54
C ALA A 433 -9.13 2.91 19.09
N TRP A 434 -9.42 1.90 19.91
CA TRP A 434 -8.42 0.99 20.43
C TRP A 434 -7.77 0.16 19.32
N ASP A 435 -8.55 -0.30 18.33
CA ASP A 435 -8.01 -1.07 17.22
C ASP A 435 -7.19 -0.21 16.23
N VAL A 436 -7.40 1.10 16.21
CA VAL A 436 -6.54 2.06 15.49
C VAL A 436 -5.19 2.25 16.20
N ALA A 437 -5.18 2.35 17.53
CA ALA A 437 -4.06 2.95 18.25
C ALA A 437 -3.36 2.03 19.28
N CYS A 438 -3.98 0.94 19.71
CA CYS A 438 -3.52 0.12 20.83
C CYS A 438 -3.38 -1.37 20.51
N SER A 439 -4.14 -1.89 19.55
CA SER A 439 -4.09 -3.31 19.18
C SER A 439 -2.80 -3.69 18.44
N SER A 440 -2.51 -4.98 18.30
CA SER A 440 -1.43 -5.46 17.43
C SER A 440 -1.61 -5.00 15.97
N PHE A 441 -2.86 -4.90 15.50
CA PHE A 441 -3.17 -4.33 14.20
C PHE A 441 -2.80 -2.85 14.13
N GLY A 442 -3.22 -2.03 15.10
CA GLY A 442 -2.87 -0.61 15.18
C GLY A 442 -1.36 -0.38 15.27
N GLY A 443 -0.66 -1.17 16.11
CA GLY A 443 0.79 -1.16 16.20
C GLY A 443 1.48 -1.48 14.86
N ARG A 444 0.99 -2.50 14.13
CA ARG A 444 1.47 -2.79 12.77
C ARG A 444 1.16 -1.65 11.82
N GLN A 445 0.01 -1.00 11.88
CA GLN A 445 -0.30 0.14 11.02
C GLN A 445 0.69 1.28 11.24
N VAL A 446 1.03 1.62 12.48
CA VAL A 446 2.03 2.67 12.77
C VAL A 446 3.41 2.29 12.21
N LEU A 447 3.83 1.04 12.40
CA LEU A 447 5.10 0.55 11.87
C LEU A 447 5.11 0.52 10.33
N TYR A 448 4.01 0.04 9.75
CA TYR A 448 3.80 -0.03 8.31
C TYR A 448 3.90 1.37 7.71
N GLU A 449 3.12 2.34 8.19
CA GLU A 449 3.21 3.70 7.65
C GLU A 449 4.62 4.24 7.78
N ARG A 450 5.27 4.07 8.93
CA ARG A 450 6.63 4.58 9.15
C ARG A 450 7.65 4.09 8.12
N PHE A 451 7.53 2.86 7.63
CA PHE A 451 8.56 2.23 6.80
C PHE A 451 8.08 1.71 5.43
N PHE A 452 6.79 1.84 5.07
CA PHE A 452 6.28 1.28 3.80
C PHE A 452 7.00 1.90 2.58
N GLY A 453 7.38 3.18 2.69
CA GLY A 453 8.12 3.93 1.69
C GLY A 453 9.64 3.77 1.80
N GLY A 454 10.11 2.84 2.64
CA GLY A 454 11.50 2.70 3.08
C GLY A 454 11.86 3.60 4.26
N ASP A 455 13.15 3.60 4.62
CA ASP A 455 13.65 4.32 5.80
C ASP A 455 13.40 5.84 5.71
N PRO A 456 12.78 6.47 6.73
CA PRO A 456 12.48 7.90 6.73
C PRO A 456 13.72 8.82 6.62
N VAL A 457 14.86 8.42 7.20
CA VAL A 457 16.09 9.21 7.11
C VAL A 457 16.62 9.16 5.69
N ARG A 458 16.63 7.98 5.07
CA ARG A 458 17.00 7.78 3.68
C ARG A 458 16.12 8.59 2.74
N ASN A 459 14.81 8.59 2.95
CA ASN A 459 13.87 9.37 2.15
C ASN A 459 14.13 10.89 2.25
N ALA A 460 14.48 11.39 3.44
CA ALA A 460 14.89 12.78 3.62
C ALA A 460 16.22 13.10 2.91
N ILE A 461 17.20 12.19 2.93
CA ILE A 461 18.46 12.33 2.18
C ILE A 461 18.20 12.36 0.68
N LEU A 462 17.35 11.46 0.16
CA LEU A 462 16.97 11.44 -1.25
C LEU A 462 16.28 12.76 -1.66
N LEU A 463 15.40 13.29 -0.80
CA LEU A 463 14.78 14.60 -1.05
C LEU A 463 15.84 15.71 -1.05
N TYR A 464 16.76 15.73 -0.10
CA TYR A 464 17.85 16.73 -0.07
C TYR A 464 18.70 16.70 -1.34
N ASN A 465 19.04 15.51 -1.85
CA ASN A 465 19.89 15.36 -3.03
C ASN A 465 19.15 15.71 -4.33
N ASN A 466 17.86 15.35 -4.44
CA ASN A 466 17.12 15.46 -5.69
C ASN A 466 16.28 16.74 -5.81
N TYR A 467 16.08 17.49 -4.74
CA TYR A 467 15.33 18.74 -4.79
C TYR A 467 16.20 19.87 -5.35
N ASN A 468 15.73 20.53 -6.41
CA ASN A 468 16.43 21.68 -7.00
C ASN A 468 16.35 22.89 -6.05
N LYS A 469 17.47 23.21 -5.41
CA LYS A 469 17.61 24.32 -4.45
C LYS A 469 18.09 25.61 -5.12
N ASP A 470 18.56 25.54 -6.36
CA ASP A 470 19.23 26.65 -7.03
C ASP A 470 18.35 27.90 -7.18
N PRO A 471 17.05 27.80 -7.55
CA PRO A 471 16.21 29.00 -7.65
C PRO A 471 16.05 29.75 -6.33
N ALA A 472 15.93 29.03 -5.22
CA ALA A 472 15.81 29.64 -3.89
C ALA A 472 17.13 30.28 -3.45
N MET A 473 18.25 29.59 -3.68
CA MET A 473 19.59 30.12 -3.39
C MET A 473 19.92 31.35 -4.24
N GLN A 474 19.50 31.35 -5.51
CA GLN A 474 19.72 32.46 -6.42
C GLN A 474 19.00 33.73 -5.97
N ARG A 475 17.73 33.63 -5.51
CA ARG A 475 17.00 34.77 -4.95
C ARG A 475 17.70 35.39 -3.73
N VAL A 476 18.32 34.56 -2.88
CA VAL A 476 19.10 35.06 -1.73
C VAL A 476 20.36 35.75 -2.20
N ARG A 477 21.08 35.20 -3.18
CA ARG A 477 22.27 35.84 -3.77
C ARG A 477 21.92 37.20 -4.39
N GLU A 478 20.87 37.24 -5.20
CA GLU A 478 20.36 38.48 -5.80
C GLU A 478 20.01 39.53 -4.75
N PHE A 479 19.42 39.12 -3.61
CA PHE A 479 19.14 40.02 -2.50
C PHE A 479 20.42 40.55 -1.84
N LEU A 480 21.46 39.71 -1.68
CA LEU A 480 22.75 40.12 -1.11
C LEU A 480 23.54 41.05 -2.04
N ASP A 481 23.34 40.93 -3.35
CA ASP A 481 24.00 41.77 -4.38
C ASP A 481 23.28 43.11 -4.61
N ARG A 482 22.20 43.39 -3.86
CA ARG A 482 21.46 44.64 -3.97
C ARG A 482 22.33 45.83 -3.48
N PRO A 483 22.37 46.95 -4.23
CA PRO A 483 23.19 48.11 -3.87
C PRO A 483 22.50 49.10 -2.92
N ASP A 484 21.22 48.89 -2.56
CA ASP A 484 20.41 49.81 -1.74
C ASP A 484 20.56 49.65 -0.23
#